data_AF-A0A1G2DBF3-F1
#
_entry.id   AF-A0A1G2DBF3-F1
#
_cell.length_a   1.000
_cell.length_b   1.000
_cell.length_c   1.000
_cell.angle_alpha   90.00
_cell.angle_beta   90.00
_cell.angle_gamma   90.00
#
_symmetry.space_group_name_H-M   'P 1'
#
loop_
_entity.id
_entity.type
_entity.pdbx_description
1 polymer ?
#
loop_
_entity_poly.entity_id
_entity_poly.type
_entity_poly.pdbx_seq_one_letter_code
_entity_poly.pdbx_strand_id
1 'polypeptide(L)'
;MKILDTNAVNHILKRRLNLDDDYCVTDDIKEEAEIAESVIGTKLSSKVELASSSALFDRTLYLAHYKNMLNKHSGRSFYNMTGFGDISILALLKTVEETTKDQSQGRLFGTDEVLEVFTEDQSLIKKITLESSKTKVFKNANIK
;
A
#
# COMPACT_ATOMS: atom_id res chain seq x y z
N MET A 1 0.03 -9.72 -3.36
CA MET A 1 -0.90 -8.64 -2.93
C MET A 1 -0.63 -7.37 -3.73
N LYS A 2 -1.66 -6.69 -4.27
CA LYS A 2 -1.55 -5.47 -5.09
C LYS A 2 -2.04 -4.25 -4.31
N ILE A 3 -1.13 -3.33 -3.96
CA ILE A 3 -1.37 -2.17 -3.11
C ILE A 3 -1.46 -0.91 -3.98
N LEU A 4 -2.47 -0.08 -3.75
CA LEU A 4 -2.65 1.21 -4.42
C LEU A 4 -2.22 2.35 -3.51
N ASP A 5 -1.50 3.34 -4.06
CA ASP A 5 -1.33 4.65 -3.42
C ASP A 5 -2.52 5.59 -3.71
N THR A 6 -2.57 6.74 -3.03
CA THR A 6 -3.62 7.74 -3.22
C THR A 6 -3.70 8.24 -4.66
N ASN A 7 -2.56 8.37 -5.35
CA ASN A 7 -2.51 8.81 -6.73
C ASN A 7 -3.10 7.77 -7.69
N ALA A 8 -2.86 6.49 -7.43
CA ALA A 8 -3.42 5.36 -8.16
C ALA A 8 -4.94 5.29 -7.98
N VAL A 9 -5.43 5.46 -6.76
CA VAL A 9 -6.88 5.58 -6.49
C VAL A 9 -7.49 6.73 -7.28
N ASN A 10 -6.87 7.92 -7.21
CA ASN A 10 -7.32 9.08 -7.97
C ASN A 10 -7.31 8.85 -9.49
N HIS A 11 -6.32 8.11 -10.00
CA HIS A 11 -6.25 7.73 -11.41
C HIS A 11 -7.43 6.85 -11.82
N ILE A 12 -7.73 5.83 -11.02
CA ILE A 12 -8.87 4.91 -11.22
C ILE A 12 -10.18 5.70 -11.24
N LEU A 13 -10.41 6.55 -10.23
CA LEU A 13 -11.64 7.32 -10.10
C LEU A 13 -11.84 8.33 -11.25
N LYS A 14 -10.80 9.11 -11.59
CA LYS A 14 -10.88 10.12 -12.65
C LYS A 14 -11.10 9.52 -14.04
N ARG A 15 -10.55 8.33 -14.29
CA ARG A 15 -10.67 7.64 -15.59
C ARG A 15 -11.80 6.61 -15.63
N ARG A 16 -12.47 6.37 -14.50
CA ARG A 16 -13.52 5.36 -14.34
C ARG A 16 -13.06 3.99 -14.84
N LEU A 17 -11.88 3.58 -14.40
CA LEU A 17 -11.31 2.29 -14.80
C LEU A 17 -12.13 1.15 -14.19
N ASN A 18 -12.45 0.15 -15.01
CA ASN A 18 -12.99 -1.12 -14.55
C ASN A 18 -11.82 -2.02 -14.22
N LEU A 19 -11.60 -2.32 -12.95
CA LEU A 19 -10.47 -3.15 -12.52
C LEU A 19 -10.70 -4.61 -12.90
N ASP A 20 -9.69 -5.27 -13.46
CA ASP A 20 -9.70 -6.70 -13.76
C ASP A 20 -9.26 -7.53 -12.55
N ASP A 21 -8.36 -7.00 -11.74
CA ASP A 21 -7.77 -7.64 -10.57
C ASP A 21 -8.30 -7.09 -9.24
N ASP A 22 -8.04 -7.85 -8.16
CA ASP A 22 -8.25 -7.38 -6.78
C ASP A 22 -7.05 -6.56 -6.29
N TYR A 23 -7.36 -5.43 -5.70
CA TYR A 23 -6.41 -4.46 -5.16
C TYR A 23 -6.73 -4.19 -3.69
N CYS A 24 -5.75 -3.68 -2.96
CA CYS A 24 -5.95 -3.22 -1.60
C CYS A 24 -5.40 -1.81 -1.37
N VAL A 25 -6.01 -1.12 -0.42
CA VAL A 25 -5.56 0.17 0.11
C VAL A 25 -5.37 0.06 1.62
N THR A 26 -4.47 0.85 2.18
CA THR A 26 -4.38 1.00 3.64
C THR A 26 -5.52 1.85 4.18
N ASP A 27 -5.73 1.84 5.49
CA ASP A 27 -6.79 2.62 6.14
C ASP A 27 -6.63 4.13 5.84
N ASP A 28 -5.41 4.68 5.93
CA ASP A 28 -5.13 6.10 5.63
C ASP A 28 -5.48 6.45 4.17
N ILE A 29 -5.17 5.56 3.22
CA ILE A 29 -5.47 5.77 1.79
C ILE A 29 -6.97 5.62 1.54
N LYS A 30 -7.65 4.74 2.28
CA LYS A 30 -9.11 4.60 2.20
C LYS A 30 -9.81 5.87 2.62
N GLU A 31 -9.38 6.51 3.71
CA GLU A 31 -9.92 7.81 4.14
C GLU A 31 -9.73 8.89 3.06
N GLU A 32 -8.53 8.97 2.47
CA GLU A 32 -8.26 9.89 1.36
C GLU A 32 -9.10 9.57 0.11
N ALA A 33 -9.32 8.29 -0.17
CA ALA A 33 -10.17 7.83 -1.26
C ALA A 33 -11.63 8.26 -1.08
N GLU A 34 -12.18 8.17 0.13
CA GLU A 34 -13.57 8.55 0.43
C GLU A 34 -13.82 10.04 0.19
N ILE A 35 -12.83 10.89 0.50
CA ILE A 35 -12.85 12.31 0.16
C ILE A 35 -12.87 12.48 -1.36
N ALA A 36 -12.00 11.76 -2.09
CA ALA A 36 -11.93 11.82 -3.55
C ALA A 36 -13.24 11.33 -4.22
N GLU A 37 -13.84 10.24 -3.73
CA GLU A 37 -15.15 9.74 -4.18
C GLU A 37 -16.24 10.79 -4.03
N SER A 38 -16.23 11.51 -2.91
CA SER A 38 -17.21 12.57 -2.61
C SER A 38 -17.06 13.77 -3.56
N VAL A 39 -15.82 14.13 -3.91
CA VAL A 39 -15.52 15.24 -4.83
C VAL A 39 -15.80 14.87 -6.28
N ILE A 40 -15.44 13.65 -6.70
CA ILE A 40 -15.58 13.17 -8.09
C ILE A 40 -17.00 12.66 -8.37
N GLY A 41 -17.76 12.32 -7.32
CA GLY A 41 -19.11 11.75 -7.43
C GLY A 41 -19.13 10.34 -8.01
N THR A 42 -18.04 9.58 -7.84
CA THR A 42 -17.90 8.20 -8.33
C THR A 42 -17.32 7.34 -7.21
N LYS A 43 -17.89 6.15 -7.00
CA LYS A 43 -17.42 5.19 -6.00
C LYS A 43 -16.28 4.33 -6.54
N LEU A 44 -15.35 3.98 -5.66
CA LEU A 44 -14.29 3.03 -5.97
C LEU A 44 -14.88 1.64 -6.18
N SER A 45 -14.25 0.87 -7.07
CA SER A 45 -14.68 -0.49 -7.37
C SER A 45 -14.68 -1.37 -6.11
N SER A 46 -15.62 -2.32 -6.02
CA SER A 46 -15.63 -3.33 -4.97
C SER A 46 -14.41 -4.26 -4.99
N LYS A 47 -13.64 -4.24 -6.09
CA LYS A 47 -12.34 -4.93 -6.19
C LYS A 47 -11.21 -4.22 -5.44
N VAL A 48 -11.47 -3.06 -4.82
CA VAL A 48 -10.50 -2.41 -3.93
C VAL A 48 -10.93 -2.61 -2.48
N GLU A 49 -10.21 -3.47 -1.78
CA GLU A 49 -10.47 -3.80 -0.38
C GLU A 49 -9.47 -3.13 0.58
N LEU A 50 -9.76 -3.17 1.88
CA LEU A 50 -8.81 -2.73 2.90
C LEU A 50 -7.71 -3.78 3.08
N ALA A 51 -6.46 -3.36 3.17
CA ALA A 51 -5.35 -4.26 3.47
C ALA A 51 -5.54 -4.98 4.82
N SER A 52 -6.26 -4.35 5.76
CA SER A 52 -6.60 -4.91 7.06
C SER A 52 -7.57 -6.09 7.02
N SER A 53 -8.26 -6.34 5.90
CA SER A 53 -9.07 -7.55 5.70
C SER A 53 -8.25 -8.77 5.27
N SER A 54 -6.99 -8.58 4.88
CA SER A 54 -6.12 -9.66 4.41
C SER A 54 -5.66 -10.58 5.54
N ALA A 55 -5.58 -11.87 5.26
CA ALA A 55 -5.01 -12.87 6.17
C ALA A 55 -3.51 -12.64 6.50
N LEU A 56 -2.82 -11.82 5.68
CA LEU A 56 -1.42 -11.46 5.87
C LEU A 56 -1.25 -10.21 6.76
N PHE A 57 -2.34 -9.61 7.20
CA PHE A 57 -2.31 -8.41 8.01
C PHE A 57 -2.32 -8.76 9.50
N ASP A 58 -1.18 -8.57 10.16
CA ASP A 58 -1.09 -8.54 11.62
C ASP A 58 -1.20 -7.10 12.11
N ARG A 59 -2.30 -6.78 12.81
CA ARG A 59 -2.57 -5.42 13.30
C ARG A 59 -1.54 -4.95 14.33
N THR A 60 -1.08 -5.83 15.22
CA THR A 60 -0.12 -5.47 16.27
C THR A 60 1.22 -5.12 15.64
N LEU A 61 1.66 -5.96 14.70
CA LEU A 61 2.90 -5.76 13.97
C LEU A 61 2.84 -4.52 13.07
N TYR A 62 1.70 -4.33 12.41
CA TYR A 62 1.44 -3.13 11.62
C TYR A 62 1.56 -1.86 12.43
N LEU A 63 0.92 -1.77 13.60
CA LEU A 63 1.00 -0.57 14.44
C LEU A 63 2.42 -0.29 14.94
N ALA A 64 3.19 -1.35 15.24
CA ALA A 64 4.60 -1.21 15.60
C ALA A 64 5.43 -0.64 14.43
N HIS A 65 5.27 -1.21 13.23
CA HIS A 65 5.94 -0.72 12.02
C HIS A 65 5.50 0.69 11.64
N TYR A 66 4.22 1.01 11.77
CA TYR A 66 3.66 2.32 11.50
C TYR A 66 4.31 3.39 12.38
N LYS A 67 4.36 3.14 13.69
CA LYS A 67 5.04 4.02 14.65
C LYS A 67 6.52 4.18 14.30
N ASN A 68 7.20 3.08 13.94
CA ASN A 68 8.60 3.12 13.54
C ASN A 68 8.83 3.96 12.28
N MET A 69 7.99 3.79 11.26
CA MET A 69 8.06 4.54 10.00
C MET A 69 7.77 6.02 10.23
N LEU A 70 6.76 6.35 11.05
CA LEU A 70 6.42 7.73 11.40
C LEU A 70 7.60 8.43 12.10
N ASN A 71 8.26 7.76 13.04
CA ASN A 71 9.43 8.29 13.72
C ASN A 71 10.62 8.45 12.77
N LYS A 72 10.88 7.44 11.94
CA LYS A 72 11.98 7.41 10.97
C LYS A 72 11.86 8.51 9.92
N HIS A 73 10.64 8.81 9.50
CA HIS A 73 10.35 9.78 8.45
C HIS A 73 9.80 11.11 8.97
N SER A 74 10.02 11.46 10.24
CA SER A 74 9.50 12.68 10.87
C SER A 74 10.02 14.01 10.26
N GLY A 75 9.35 15.12 10.61
CA GLY A 75 9.77 16.47 10.23
C GLY A 75 9.70 16.74 8.73
N ARG A 76 10.77 17.29 8.13
CA ARG A 76 10.80 17.65 6.71
C ARG A 76 10.64 16.45 5.77
N SER A 77 11.04 15.25 6.21
CA SER A 77 10.83 14.01 5.45
C SER A 77 9.34 13.64 5.34
N PHE A 78 8.55 13.91 6.39
CA PHE A 78 7.12 13.65 6.44
C PHE A 78 6.35 14.66 5.58
N TYR A 79 6.71 15.95 5.64
CA TYR A 79 6.12 16.98 4.77
C TYR A 79 6.40 16.76 3.28
N ASN A 80 7.52 16.13 2.95
CA ASN A 80 7.88 15.78 1.57
C ASN A 80 7.26 14.44 1.12
N MET A 81 6.50 13.75 1.98
CA MET A 81 5.67 12.61 1.63
C MET A 81 4.28 13.10 1.25
N THR A 82 3.54 12.32 0.48
CA THR A 82 2.10 12.57 0.25
C THR A 82 1.27 12.23 1.49
N GLY A 83 1.81 12.45 2.69
CA GLY A 83 1.12 12.33 3.97
C GLY A 83 1.24 10.95 4.65
N PHE A 84 0.22 10.63 5.44
CA PHE A 84 0.12 9.37 6.18
C PHE A 84 -0.06 8.15 5.26
N GLY A 85 -0.58 8.35 4.04
CA GLY A 85 -0.68 7.31 3.02
C GLY A 85 0.66 6.62 2.74
N ASP A 86 1.73 7.36 2.48
CA ASP A 86 3.05 6.76 2.24
C ASP A 86 3.58 5.98 3.45
N ILE A 87 3.38 6.50 4.67
CA ILE A 87 3.80 5.85 5.92
C ILE A 87 3.06 4.52 6.10
N SER A 88 1.76 4.53 5.84
CA SER A 88 0.89 3.36 5.93
C SER A 88 1.30 2.26 4.96
N ILE A 89 1.66 2.60 3.71
CA ILE A 89 2.15 1.63 2.73
C ILE A 89 3.46 1.03 3.21
N LEU A 90 4.44 1.85 3.62
CA LEU A 90 5.74 1.34 4.08
C LEU A 90 5.59 0.43 5.31
N ALA A 91 4.70 0.79 6.24
CA ALA A 91 4.39 -0.04 7.40
C ALA A 91 3.73 -1.36 7.01
N LEU A 92 2.78 -1.33 6.07
CA LEU A 92 2.12 -2.52 5.53
C LEU A 92 3.13 -3.46 4.87
N LEU A 93 4.04 -2.93 4.04
CA LEU A 93 5.07 -3.74 3.39
C LEU A 93 5.94 -4.48 4.40
N LYS A 94 6.41 -3.80 5.45
CA LYS A 94 7.18 -4.45 6.53
C LYS A 94 6.36 -5.52 7.26
N THR A 95 5.09 -5.23 7.52
CA THR A 95 4.18 -6.16 8.21
C THR A 95 4.03 -7.45 7.41
N VAL A 96 3.75 -7.36 6.12
CA VAL A 96 3.57 -8.53 5.26
C VAL A 96 4.89 -9.28 5.09
N GLU A 97 6.01 -8.58 4.92
CA GLU A 97 7.33 -9.23 4.84
C GLU A 97 7.70 -10.03 6.09
N GLU A 98 7.39 -9.52 7.27
CA GLU A 98 7.71 -10.19 8.54
C GLU A 98 6.71 -11.32 8.82
N THR A 99 5.42 -11.10 8.58
CA THR A 99 4.39 -12.15 8.70
C THR A 99 4.68 -13.33 7.76
N THR A 100 5.09 -13.06 6.52
CA THR A 100 5.45 -14.12 5.56
C THR A 100 6.77 -14.82 5.92
N LYS A 101 7.74 -14.11 6.50
CA LYS A 101 8.97 -14.74 7.03
C LYS A 101 8.66 -15.71 8.16
N ASP A 102 7.84 -15.32 9.13
CA ASP A 102 7.48 -16.18 10.25
C ASP A 102 6.71 -17.42 9.80
N GLN A 103 5.81 -17.28 8.82
CA GLN A 103 5.12 -18.42 8.21
C GLN A 103 6.05 -19.34 7.42
N SER A 104 7.08 -18.79 6.76
CA SER A 104 8.07 -19.55 6.01
C SER A 104 9.03 -20.34 6.91
N GLN A 105 9.32 -19.88 8.12
CA GLN A 105 10.14 -20.64 9.08
C GLN A 105 9.49 -21.98 9.48
N GLY A 106 8.17 -22.12 9.30
CA GLY A 106 7.44 -23.38 9.48
C GLY A 106 7.26 -24.23 8.22
N ARG A 107 7.70 -23.79 7.03
CA ARG A 107 7.47 -24.48 5.75
C ARG A 107 8.77 -24.68 4.97
N LEU A 108 9.02 -25.91 4.53
CA LEU A 108 10.20 -26.31 3.73
C LEU A 108 10.29 -25.65 2.34
N PHE A 109 9.22 -25.00 1.88
CA PHE A 109 9.16 -24.29 0.61
C PHE A 109 8.71 -22.84 0.86
N GLY A 110 9.55 -21.88 0.48
CA GLY A 110 9.26 -20.46 0.64
C GLY A 110 8.07 -20.04 -0.21
N THR A 111 7.10 -19.37 0.40
CA THR A 111 6.05 -18.66 -0.33
C THR A 111 6.68 -17.36 -0.86
N ASP A 112 7.06 -17.36 -2.14
CA ASP A 112 7.50 -16.17 -2.88
C ASP A 112 6.28 -15.29 -3.22
N GLU A 113 5.58 -14.81 -2.19
CA GLU A 113 4.50 -13.88 -2.39
C GLU A 113 5.08 -12.50 -2.71
N VAL A 114 4.88 -12.07 -3.96
CA VAL A 114 5.38 -10.79 -4.45
C VAL A 114 4.36 -9.71 -4.08
N LEU A 115 4.84 -8.70 -3.35
CA LEU A 115 4.10 -7.47 -3.10
C LEU A 115 4.23 -6.56 -4.32
N GLU A 116 3.11 -6.04 -4.81
CA GLU A 116 3.07 -5.12 -5.93
C GLU A 116 2.49 -3.79 -5.47
N VAL A 117 3.24 -2.69 -5.62
CA VAL A 117 2.76 -1.35 -5.27
C VAL A 117 2.58 -0.54 -6.55
N PHE A 118 1.40 0.03 -6.74
CA PHE A 118 1.07 0.90 -7.85
C PHE A 118 1.18 2.35 -7.39
N THR A 119 2.19 3.06 -7.92
CA THR A 119 2.46 4.46 -7.60
C THR A 119 3.20 5.16 -8.74
N GLU A 120 3.01 6.47 -8.84
CA GLU A 120 3.83 7.36 -9.68
C GLU A 120 4.78 8.24 -8.84
N ASP A 121 4.66 8.21 -7.50
CA ASP A 121 5.44 9.03 -6.57
C ASP A 121 6.89 8.55 -6.47
N GLN A 122 7.81 9.31 -7.08
CA GLN A 122 9.23 8.98 -7.08
C GLN A 122 9.87 8.93 -5.68
N SER A 123 9.33 9.67 -4.72
CA SER A 123 9.79 9.65 -3.32
C SER A 123 9.37 8.36 -2.64
N LEU A 124 8.13 7.91 -2.85
CA LEU A 124 7.65 6.63 -2.34
C LEU A 124 8.42 5.45 -2.97
N ILE A 125 8.64 5.47 -4.29
CA ILE A 125 9.40 4.43 -5.00
C ILE A 125 10.80 4.25 -4.40
N LYS A 126 11.51 5.36 -4.16
CA LYS A 126 12.85 5.32 -3.55
C LYS A 126 12.81 4.70 -2.15
N LYS A 127 11.79 5.03 -1.35
CA LYS A 127 11.64 4.48 0.00
C LYS A 127 11.29 3.01 -0.02
N ILE A 128 10.37 2.57 -0.88
CA ILE A 128 10.05 1.15 -1.06
C ILE A 128 11.32 0.37 -1.42
N THR A 129 12.12 0.88 -2.35
CA THR A 129 13.37 0.23 -2.78
C THR A 129 14.40 0.12 -1.64
N LEU A 130 14.40 1.08 -0.70
CA LEU A 130 15.29 1.06 0.47
C LEU A 130 14.76 0.14 1.59
N GLU A 131 13.45 0.08 1.75
CA GLU A 131 12.81 -0.64 2.86
C GLU A 131 12.49 -2.11 2.53
N SER A 132 12.28 -2.46 1.26
CA SER A 132 11.82 -3.78 0.84
C SER A 132 12.58 -4.26 -0.38
N SER A 133 13.15 -5.47 -0.28
CA SER A 133 13.83 -6.13 -1.41
C SER A 133 12.90 -7.04 -2.23
N LYS A 134 11.70 -7.33 -1.72
CA LYS A 134 10.73 -8.26 -2.33
C LYS A 134 9.51 -7.56 -2.97
N THR A 135 9.46 -6.24 -2.92
CA THR A 135 8.36 -5.46 -3.49
C THR A 135 8.66 -5.05 -4.94
N LYS A 136 7.72 -5.34 -5.84
CA LYS A 136 7.71 -4.79 -7.19
C LYS A 136 6.90 -3.50 -7.21
N VAL A 137 7.41 -2.50 -7.92
CA VAL A 137 6.74 -1.21 -8.09
C VAL A 137 6.27 -1.08 -9.53
N PHE A 138 5.00 -0.73 -9.71
CA PHE A 138 4.38 -0.51 -11.01
C PHE A 138 3.84 0.92 -11.12
N LYS A 139 3.87 1.46 -12.33
CA LYS A 139 3.19 2.72 -12.65
C LYS A 139 1.68 2.53 -12.78
N ASN A 140 0.92 3.59 -12.54
CA ASN A 140 -0.56 3.58 -12.61
C ASN A 140 -1.09 3.18 -14.00
N ALA A 141 -0.32 3.42 -15.07
CA ALA A 141 -0.66 2.98 -16.43
C ALA A 141 -0.77 1.45 -16.58
N ASN A 142 -0.28 0.67 -15.61
CA ASN A 142 -0.38 -0.79 -15.60
C ASN A 142 -1.62 -1.30 -14.84
N ILE A 143 -2.43 -0.41 -14.27
CA ILE A 143 -3.71 -0.78 -13.67
C ILE A 143 -4.66 -1.10 -14.81
N LYS A 144 -5.18 -2.33 -14.82
CA LYS A 144 -6.15 -2.82 -15.81
C LYS A 144 -7.43 -3.18 -15.12
#